data_AF-A0A2P8DVB3-F1
#
_entry.id   AF-A0A2P8DVB3-F1
#
_cell.length_a   1.000
_cell.length_b   1.000
_cell.length_c   1.000
_cell.angle_alpha   90.00
_cell.angle_beta   90.00
_cell.angle_gamma   90.00
#
_symmetry.space_group_name_H-M   'P 1'
#
loop_
_entity.id
_entity.type
_entity.pdbx_description
1 polymer ?
#
loop_
_entity_poly.entity_id
_entity_poly.type
_entity_poly.pdbx_seq_one_letter_code
_entity_poly.pdbx_strand_id
1 'polypeptide(L)'
;MSSRLAYPEVRTALAAARAVELTDVVTVRSGQLAARHSLRGADAVHVASLLAIGASSTLFAVWDQRLRAGAQAAGVPLAPMQQGGRGSRSPRTDHAQAVPVAPEVVHDVTRAPQRLP
;
A
#
# COMPACT_ATOMS: atom_id res chain seq x y z
N MET A 1 -8.75 -18.25 21.31
CA MET A 1 -8.57 -17.44 20.09
C MET A 1 -8.31 -15.99 20.49
N SER A 2 -7.09 -15.66 20.92
CA SER A 2 -6.69 -14.30 21.28
C SER A 2 -5.26 -14.06 20.79
N SER A 3 -4.94 -12.82 20.43
CA SER A 3 -3.63 -12.34 19.94
C SER A 3 -3.38 -12.39 18.41
N ARG A 4 -4.01 -11.45 17.67
CA ARG A 4 -3.44 -10.92 16.41
C ARG A 4 -3.17 -9.41 16.44
N LEU A 5 -3.59 -8.74 17.51
CA LEU A 5 -3.29 -7.33 17.80
C LEU A 5 -2.81 -7.18 19.26
N ALA A 6 -2.04 -8.15 19.78
CA ALA A 6 -1.45 -8.01 21.12
C ALA A 6 -0.51 -6.80 21.22
N TYR A 7 -0.04 -6.32 20.08
CA TYR A 7 0.75 -5.12 19.93
C TYR A 7 -0.16 -3.88 19.88
N PRO A 8 -0.23 -3.08 20.96
CA PRO A 8 -1.06 -1.87 20.99
C PRO A 8 -0.71 -0.91 19.84
N GLU A 9 0.55 -0.85 19.42
CA GLU A 9 1.01 -0.06 18.29
C GLU A 9 0.34 -0.47 16.97
N VAL A 10 0.17 -1.77 16.72
CA VAL A 10 -0.49 -2.27 15.49
C VAL A 10 -1.97 -1.92 15.51
N ARG A 11 -2.61 -2.01 16.68
CA ARG A 11 -4.03 -1.63 16.83
C ARG A 11 -4.23 -0.13 16.61
N THR A 12 -3.36 0.71 17.16
CA THR A 12 -3.41 2.15 16.96
C THR A 12 -3.18 2.53 15.49
N ALA A 13 -2.19 1.92 14.85
CA ALA A 13 -1.93 2.14 13.42
C ALA A 13 -3.12 1.70 12.56
N LEU A 14 -3.75 0.57 12.86
CA LEU A 14 -4.94 0.10 12.14
C LEU A 14 -6.15 1.02 12.35
N ALA A 15 -6.36 1.52 13.56
CA ALA A 15 -7.45 2.46 13.86
C ALA A 15 -7.26 3.82 13.17
N ALA A 16 -6.02 4.23 12.93
CA ALA A 16 -5.70 5.45 12.19
C ALA A 16 -5.77 5.28 10.66
N ALA A 17 -5.74 4.05 10.15
CA ALA A 17 -5.78 3.77 8.73
C ALA A 17 -7.15 4.10 8.13
N ARG A 18 -7.15 4.61 6.89
CA ARG A 18 -8.37 4.80 6.10
C ARG A 18 -8.62 3.56 5.25
N ALA A 19 -9.82 3.02 5.34
CA ALA A 19 -10.25 1.92 4.47
C ALA A 19 -10.39 2.44 3.04
N VAL A 20 -9.91 1.64 2.08
CA VAL A 20 -10.17 1.85 0.66
C VAL A 20 -11.34 0.96 0.28
N GLU A 21 -12.41 1.56 -0.23
CA GLU A 21 -13.59 0.83 -0.64
C GLU A 21 -13.29 -0.07 -1.86
N LEU A 22 -13.81 -1.29 -1.83
CA LEU A 22 -13.73 -2.21 -2.95
C LEU A 22 -14.82 -1.87 -3.98
N THR A 23 -14.52 -0.91 -4.85
CA THR A 23 -15.43 -0.51 -5.93
C THR A 23 -15.32 -1.46 -7.14
N ASP A 24 -16.25 -1.34 -8.08
CA ASP A 24 -16.20 -2.08 -9.35
C ASP A 24 -14.91 -1.78 -10.13
N VAL A 25 -14.45 -0.53 -10.10
CA VAL A 25 -13.20 -0.11 -10.75
C VAL A 25 -12.01 -0.85 -10.15
N VAL A 26 -11.92 -0.93 -8.82
CA VAL A 26 -10.85 -1.68 -8.14
C VAL A 26 -10.95 -3.16 -8.47
N THR A 27 -12.16 -3.72 -8.48
CA THR A 27 -12.41 -5.15 -8.76
C THR A 27 -11.97 -5.52 -10.18
N VAL A 28 -12.45 -4.81 -11.19
CA VAL A 28 -12.07 -5.06 -12.60
C VAL A 28 -10.57 -4.89 -12.81
N ARG A 29 -9.98 -3.82 -12.27
CA ARG A 29 -8.54 -3.56 -12.39
C ARG A 29 -7.71 -4.63 -11.69
N SER A 30 -8.16 -5.15 -10.55
CA SER A 30 -7.48 -6.25 -9.85
C SER A 30 -7.43 -7.53 -10.70
N GLY A 31 -8.51 -7.88 -11.41
CA GLY A 31 -8.52 -9.03 -12.31
C GLY A 31 -7.53 -8.87 -13.46
N GLN A 32 -7.47 -7.67 -14.04
CA GLN A 32 -6.51 -7.35 -15.11
C GLN A 32 -5.06 -7.43 -14.61
N LEU A 33 -4.76 -6.90 -13.43
CA LEU A 33 -3.42 -6.94 -12.83
C LEU A 33 -3.01 -8.37 -12.44
N ALA A 34 -3.95 -9.16 -11.90
CA ALA A 34 -3.73 -10.57 -11.60
C ALA A 34 -3.31 -11.34 -12.85
N ALA A 35 -4.04 -11.16 -13.96
CA ALA A 35 -3.71 -11.81 -15.22
C ALA A 35 -2.37 -11.33 -15.81
N ARG A 36 -2.14 -10.01 -15.85
CA ARG A 36 -0.95 -9.41 -16.48
C ARG A 36 0.35 -9.67 -15.73
N HIS A 37 0.30 -9.69 -14.41
CA HIS A 37 1.49 -9.79 -13.55
C HIS A 37 1.55 -11.09 -12.75
N SER A 38 0.66 -12.05 -13.03
CA SER A 38 0.54 -13.31 -12.30
C SER A 38 0.42 -13.12 -10.77
N LEU A 39 -0.26 -12.06 -10.35
CA LEU A 39 -0.49 -11.73 -8.93
C LEU A 39 -1.59 -12.63 -8.34
N ARG A 40 -1.50 -12.93 -7.04
CA ARG A 40 -2.63 -13.55 -6.33
C ARG A 40 -3.78 -12.54 -6.25
N GLY A 41 -5.02 -13.01 -6.08
CA GLY A 41 -6.20 -12.12 -6.05
C GLY A 41 -6.06 -10.96 -5.06
N ALA A 42 -5.69 -11.25 -3.80
CA ALA A 42 -5.51 -10.21 -2.78
C ALA A 42 -4.35 -9.24 -3.10
N ASP A 43 -3.25 -9.76 -3.64
CA ASP A 43 -2.10 -8.97 -4.08
C ASP A 43 -2.52 -7.95 -5.16
N ALA A 44 -3.32 -8.40 -6.12
CA ALA A 44 -3.81 -7.56 -7.19
C ALA A 44 -4.82 -6.51 -6.70
N VAL A 45 -5.63 -6.82 -5.67
CA VAL A 45 -6.51 -5.84 -5.02
C VAL A 45 -5.68 -4.74 -4.36
N HIS A 46 -4.61 -5.06 -3.63
CA HIS A 46 -3.75 -4.04 -3.01
C HIS A 46 -3.14 -3.08 -4.04
N VAL A 47 -2.63 -3.60 -5.15
CA VAL A 47 -2.08 -2.78 -6.24
C VAL A 47 -3.18 -1.96 -6.92
N ALA A 48 -4.35 -2.53 -7.17
CA ALA A 48 -5.48 -1.82 -7.78
C ALA A 48 -6.01 -0.69 -6.89
N SER A 49 -6.14 -0.94 -5.59
CA SER A 49 -6.55 0.06 -4.58
C SER A 49 -5.58 1.23 -4.53
N LEU A 50 -4.27 0.96 -4.54
CA LEU A 50 -3.26 2.01 -4.57
C LEU A 50 -3.36 2.89 -5.82
N LEU A 51 -3.53 2.27 -7.00
CA LEU A 51 -3.71 3.00 -8.26
C LEU A 51 -5.02 3.80 -8.31
N ALA A 52 -6.03 3.42 -7.52
CA ALA A 52 -7.29 4.15 -7.39
C ALA A 52 -7.17 5.39 -6.47
N ILE A 53 -6.31 5.32 -5.45
CA ILE A 53 -6.01 6.46 -4.56
C ILE A 53 -5.18 7.53 -5.28
N GLY A 54 -4.30 7.12 -6.19
CA GLY A 54 -3.39 8.02 -6.90
C GLY A 54 -1.93 7.68 -6.57
N ALA A 55 -1.34 6.80 -7.38
CA ALA A 55 0.00 6.25 -7.11
C ALA A 55 1.15 7.27 -7.19
N SER A 56 0.94 8.44 -7.81
CA SER A 56 1.96 9.48 -7.95
C SER A 56 2.29 10.20 -6.64
N SER A 57 1.36 10.25 -5.67
CA SER A 57 1.62 10.79 -4.33
C SER A 57 1.75 9.71 -3.24
N THR A 58 1.56 8.43 -3.61
CA THR A 58 1.48 7.34 -2.64
C THR A 58 2.60 6.32 -2.80
N LEU A 59 3.37 6.07 -1.73
CA LEU A 59 4.39 5.03 -1.68
C LEU A 59 3.81 3.71 -1.15
N PHE A 60 4.16 2.60 -1.79
CA PHE A 60 3.76 1.26 -1.35
C PHE A 60 4.83 0.59 -0.49
N ALA A 61 4.55 0.44 0.81
CA ALA A 61 5.40 -0.27 1.74
C ALA A 61 5.04 -1.77 1.79
N VAL A 62 5.90 -2.60 1.20
CA VAL A 62 5.72 -4.05 1.13
C VAL A 62 7.04 -4.78 1.35
N TRP A 63 7.01 -5.76 2.27
CA TRP A 63 8.13 -6.66 2.59
C TRP A 63 8.01 -8.05 1.96
N ASP A 64 6.82 -8.43 1.50
CA ASP A 64 6.66 -9.64 0.70
C ASP A 64 7.32 -9.44 -0.68
N GLN A 65 8.32 -10.25 -0.99
CA GLN A 65 9.12 -10.09 -2.20
C GLN A 65 8.32 -10.31 -3.48
N ARG A 66 7.36 -11.24 -3.45
CA ARG A 66 6.55 -11.58 -4.63
C ARG A 66 5.58 -10.44 -4.95
N LEU A 67 4.88 -9.94 -3.94
CA LEU A 67 3.99 -8.78 -4.08
C LEU A 67 4.79 -7.53 -4.48
N ARG A 68 5.97 -7.33 -3.90
CA ARG A 68 6.87 -6.22 -4.28
C ARG A 68 7.24 -6.26 -5.77
N ALA A 69 7.63 -7.43 -6.28
CA ALA A 69 7.96 -7.60 -7.70
C ALA A 69 6.75 -7.30 -8.60
N GLY A 70 5.56 -7.79 -8.23
CA GLY A 70 4.34 -7.51 -8.96
C GLY A 70 3.93 -6.04 -8.95
N ALA A 71 4.06 -5.36 -7.81
CA ALA A 71 3.82 -3.92 -7.71
C ALA A 71 4.83 -3.11 -8.56
N GLN A 72 6.11 -3.49 -8.54
CA GLN A 72 7.12 -2.88 -9.39
C GLN A 72 6.79 -3.05 -10.89
N ALA A 73 6.37 -4.25 -11.30
CA ALA A 73 5.96 -4.52 -12.68
C ALA A 73 4.70 -3.73 -13.10
N ALA A 74 3.85 -3.35 -12.14
CA ALA A 74 2.68 -2.50 -12.34
C ALA A 74 3.03 -0.99 -12.33
N GLY A 75 4.30 -0.61 -12.19
CA GLY A 75 4.75 0.79 -12.20
C GLY A 75 4.48 1.55 -10.89
N VAL A 76 4.25 0.83 -9.79
CA VAL A 76 3.97 1.43 -8.48
C VAL A 76 5.25 1.93 -7.81
N PRO A 77 5.28 3.18 -7.29
CA PRO A 77 6.35 3.65 -6.42
C PRO A 77 6.43 2.84 -5.12
N LEU A 78 7.61 2.28 -4.82
CA LEU A 78 7.84 1.43 -3.67
C LEU A 78 8.61 2.18 -2.57
N ALA A 79 8.22 1.99 -1.31
CA ALA A 79 9.01 2.45 -0.18
C ALA A 79 10.38 1.73 -0.16
N PRO A 80 11.45 2.39 0.31
CA PRO A 80 12.76 1.76 0.47
C PRO A 80 12.67 0.57 1.42
N MET A 81 13.28 -0.55 1.06
CA MET A 81 13.53 -1.63 2.02
C MET A 81 14.92 -1.40 2.60
N GLN A 82 15.01 -1.17 3.91
CA GLN A 82 16.28 -1.30 4.62
C GLN A 82 16.68 -2.78 4.51
N GLN A 83 17.57 -3.12 3.57
CA GLN A 83 18.22 -4.42 3.59
C GLN A 83 19.09 -4.44 4.84
N GLY A 84 18.75 -5.30 5.80
CA GLY A 84 19.57 -5.51 6.99
C GLY A 84 21.01 -5.74 6.54
N GLY A 85 21.89 -4.79 6.85
CA GLY A 85 23.23 -4.73 6.32
C GLY A 85 23.98 -6.04 6.54
N ARG A 86 24.25 -6.78 5.46
CA ARG A 86 25.32 -7.75 5.45
C ARG A 86 26.61 -7.01 5.11
N GLY A 87 27.17 -6.30 6.10
CA GLY A 87 28.48 -5.67 5.95
C GLY A 87 28.70 -4.37 6.72
N SER A 88 28.61 -4.42 8.06
CA SER A 88 29.45 -3.69 9.02
C SER A 88 28.66 -3.57 10.34
N ARG A 89 29.05 -4.35 11.36
CA ARG A 89 28.54 -4.10 12.72
C ARG A 89 29.13 -2.77 13.19
N SER A 90 28.27 -1.83 13.53
CA SER A 90 28.54 -0.80 14.53
C SER A 90 27.26 -0.58 15.35
N PRO A 91 27.37 -0.21 16.64
CA PRO A 91 26.46 -0.66 17.66
C PRO A 91 25.12 0.06 17.63
N ARG A 92 24.08 -0.69 17.98
CA ARG A 92 22.73 -0.22 18.35
C ARG A 92 22.80 1.10 19.14
N THR A 93 22.17 2.13 18.58
CA THR A 93 21.31 3.02 19.35
C THR A 93 19.94 2.99 18.72
N ASP A 94 19.02 2.50 19.55
CA ASP A 94 17.59 2.40 19.38
C ASP A 94 16.99 3.79 19.12
N HIS A 95 16.05 3.87 18.19
CA HIS A 95 14.74 4.51 18.33
C HIS A 95 14.08 4.55 16.94
N ALA A 96 12.90 3.92 16.86
CA ALA A 96 12.05 3.84 15.69
C ALA A 96 12.02 5.14 14.90
N GLN A 97 12.61 5.14 13.70
CA GLN A 97 12.47 6.23 12.75
C GLN A 97 11.04 6.17 12.19
N ALA A 98 10.13 6.85 12.87
CA ALA A 98 8.79 7.08 12.38
C ALA A 98 8.89 7.86 11.06
N VAL A 99 8.38 7.26 9.98
CA VAL A 99 8.13 7.99 8.74
C VAL A 99 6.99 8.98 9.04
N PRO A 100 7.20 10.31 8.98
CA PRO A 100 6.12 11.25 9.21
C PRO A 100 5.11 11.13 8.06
N VAL A 101 3.92 10.61 8.35
CA VAL A 101 2.77 10.69 7.44
C VAL A 101 2.16 12.08 7.64
N ALA A 102 2.49 13.01 6.76
CA ALA A 102 1.78 14.29 6.71
C ALA A 102 0.31 14.06 6.35
N PRO A 103 -0.65 14.82 6.90
CA PRO A 103 -2.05 14.71 6.52
C PRO A 103 -2.22 15.29 5.11
N GLU A 104 -2.24 14.43 4.09
CA GLU A 104 -2.50 14.87 2.72
C GLU A 104 -4.00 15.09 2.51
N VAL A 105 -4.33 16.27 1.99
CA VAL A 105 -5.69 16.71 1.64
C VAL A 105 -6.21 15.80 0.53
N VAL A 106 -7.17 14.94 0.86
CA VAL A 106 -7.86 14.07 -0.09
C VAL A 106 -8.71 14.95 -1.02
N HIS A 107 -8.39 14.95 -2.31
CA HIS A 107 -9.31 15.44 -3.33
C HIS A 107 -10.48 14.46 -3.43
N ASP A 108 -11.69 14.99 -3.27
CA ASP A 108 -12.93 14.25 -3.44
C ASP A 108 -13.09 13.81 -4.91
N VAL A 109 -12.92 12.51 -5.18
CA VAL A 109 -13.06 11.92 -6.53
C VAL A 109 -14.52 11.56 -6.84
N THR A 110 -15.51 11.92 -6.00
CA THR A 110 -16.93 11.64 -6.29
C THR A 110 -17.59 12.65 -7.26
N ARG A 111 -16.89 13.10 -8.32
CA ARG A 111 -17.55 13.84 -9.40
C ARG A 111 -18.04 12.87 -10.49
N ALA A 112 -19.33 12.56 -10.45
CA ALA A 112 -20.05 11.88 -11.53
C ALA A 112 -19.84 12.59 -12.89
N PRO A 113 -19.86 11.86 -14.02
CA PRO A 113 -19.71 12.47 -15.35
C PRO A 113 -20.89 13.41 -15.61
N GLN A 114 -20.61 14.70 -15.76
CA GLN A 114 -21.60 15.65 -16.25
C GLN A 114 -21.87 15.34 -17.73
N ARG A 115 -23.08 14.88 -18.05
CA ARG A 115 -23.58 14.86 -19.44
C ARG A 115 -23.70 16.30 -19.92
N LEU A 116 -22.99 16.65 -20.99
CA LEU A 116 -23.19 17.90 -21.72
C LEU A 116 -24.53 17.82 -22.49
N PRO A 117 -25.29 18.93 -22.61
CA PRO A 117 -26.38 19.06 -23.57
C PRO A 117 -25.89 19.14 -25.02
#